data_AF-A0A929AQD9-F1
#
_entry.id   AF-A0A929AQD9-F1
#
_cell.length_a   1.000
_cell.length_b   1.000
_cell.length_c   1.000
_cell.angle_alpha   90.00
_cell.angle_beta   90.00
_cell.angle_gamma   90.00
#
_symmetry.space_group_name_H-M   'P 1'
#
loop_
_entity.id
_entity.type
_entity.pdbx_description
1 polymer ?
#
loop_
_entity_poly.entity_id
_entity_poly.type
_entity_poly.pdbx_seq_one_letter_code
_entity_poly.pdbx_strand_id
1 'polypeptide(L)'
;MSSKLVRQARRFLLGAVIVTAGLGHLPVQAQVSNAQVGALVEALRLAAPQTGTENDGLYSEWQIKPENIPRWSKQCIGRQLSPADFEASPVTARAILVCVMGDILKEQYSASGNNESVAVQRAAAWWMTGDASRYSSAPTNSYTQNVLNFYQQQRRTPQTQQPATPPQPTETQAEAKPATTQTQTTTGASSTREISDVQVDALVEALRLAAPQTGTQNDGLYSEWQIKADNIPRWSKQCTGQELTPAVFEGNPTTARTVVACVMRDILKEQYSASENNLSMAVRRAASWWMTGDPSRYKSGSTADYTQRVLSFYRESFLKFFPHL
;
A
#
# COMPACT_ATOMS: atom_id res chain seq x y z
N MET A 1 -83.42 13.22 -40.99
CA MET A 1 -82.65 13.93 -39.96
C MET A 1 -81.38 14.44 -40.65
N SER A 2 -81.41 15.60 -41.31
CA SER A 2 -81.07 16.96 -40.79
C SER A 2 -79.66 17.01 -40.18
N SER A 3 -78.72 17.91 -40.49
CA SER A 3 -78.72 19.20 -41.19
C SER A 3 -77.28 19.73 -41.39
N LYS A 4 -77.15 20.58 -42.41
CA LYS A 4 -76.10 21.52 -42.89
C LYS A 4 -75.21 22.33 -41.89
N LEU A 5 -74.17 22.96 -42.52
CA LEU A 5 -73.49 24.27 -42.24
C LEU A 5 -72.33 24.28 -41.21
N VAL A 6 -71.29 25.14 -41.23
CA VAL A 6 -70.48 25.97 -42.16
C VAL A 6 -69.43 26.71 -41.28
N ARG A 7 -68.20 26.94 -41.81
CA ARG A 7 -67.13 27.95 -41.48
C ARG A 7 -66.73 28.29 -40.01
N GLN A 8 -65.41 28.20 -39.72
CA GLN A 8 -64.52 29.30 -39.22
C GLN A 8 -63.14 28.71 -38.86
N ALA A 9 -62.03 29.06 -39.54
CA ALA A 9 -61.13 30.20 -39.33
C ALA A 9 -60.00 29.97 -38.29
N ARG A 10 -58.77 29.90 -38.82
CA ARG A 10 -57.44 30.27 -38.25
C ARG A 10 -57.35 30.58 -36.74
N ARG A 11 -56.38 29.94 -36.07
CA ARG A 11 -55.29 30.64 -35.34
C ARG A 11 -54.15 29.67 -34.98
N PHE A 12 -52.94 30.12 -35.30
CA PHE A 12 -51.64 29.61 -34.86
C PHE A 12 -51.60 29.39 -33.35
N LEU A 13 -50.83 28.40 -32.90
CA LEU A 13 -49.83 28.59 -31.84
C LEU A 13 -48.79 27.45 -31.90
N LEU A 14 -47.52 27.86 -31.83
CA LEU A 14 -46.32 27.05 -31.91
C LEU A 14 -46.29 25.94 -30.85
N GLY A 15 -46.09 24.70 -31.27
CA GLY A 15 -45.60 23.61 -30.42
C GLY A 15 -44.11 23.41 -30.70
N ALA A 16 -43.26 23.85 -29.78
CA ALA A 16 -41.82 23.70 -29.87
C ALA A 16 -41.43 22.22 -29.96
N VAL A 17 -40.82 21.82 -31.07
CA VAL A 17 -40.09 20.55 -31.16
C VAL A 17 -38.79 20.73 -30.37
N ILE A 18 -38.79 20.31 -29.11
CA ILE A 18 -37.55 20.07 -28.38
C ILE A 18 -36.95 18.80 -28.98
N VAL A 19 -36.05 18.96 -29.95
CA VAL A 19 -35.12 17.89 -30.32
C VAL A 19 -34.20 17.73 -29.12
N THR A 20 -34.51 16.75 -28.28
CA THR A 20 -33.63 16.27 -27.21
C THR A 20 -32.33 15.82 -27.85
N ALA A 21 -31.29 16.64 -27.69
CA ALA A 21 -29.92 16.22 -27.92
C ALA A 21 -29.65 15.03 -26.99
N GLY A 22 -29.51 13.85 -27.58
CA GLY A 22 -29.03 12.67 -26.89
C GLY A 22 -27.63 12.96 -26.37
N LEU A 23 -27.52 13.24 -25.07
CA LEU A 23 -26.28 13.11 -24.33
C LEU A 23 -25.93 11.63 -24.39
N GLY A 24 -25.07 11.28 -25.35
CA GLY A 24 -24.43 9.98 -25.38
C GLY A 24 -23.77 9.76 -24.03
N HIS A 25 -24.23 8.74 -23.31
CA HIS A 25 -23.49 8.19 -22.18
C HIS A 25 -22.17 7.67 -22.75
N LEU A 26 -21.13 8.49 -22.67
CA LEU A 26 -19.77 8.01 -22.82
C LEU A 26 -19.58 6.92 -21.76
N PRO A 27 -19.20 5.69 -22.14
CA PRO A 27 -18.92 4.67 -21.14
C PRO A 27 -17.73 5.15 -20.32
N VAL A 28 -17.97 5.55 -19.08
CA VAL A 28 -16.92 5.65 -18.07
C VAL A 28 -16.37 4.24 -17.94
N GLN A 29 -15.23 3.98 -18.58
CA GLN A 29 -14.51 2.73 -18.33
C GLN A 29 -14.10 2.75 -16.87
N ALA A 30 -14.69 1.85 -16.07
CA ALA A 30 -14.31 1.67 -14.69
C ALA A 30 -12.84 1.23 -14.66
N GLN A 31 -11.95 2.16 -14.33
CA GLN A 31 -10.52 1.90 -14.30
C GLN A 31 -10.20 1.07 -13.06
N VAL A 32 -9.56 -0.09 -13.26
CA VAL A 32 -9.05 -0.91 -12.15
C VAL A 32 -8.05 -0.08 -11.35
N SER A 33 -8.31 0.08 -10.06
CA SER A 33 -7.47 0.87 -9.14
C SER A 33 -6.35 0.03 -8.52
N ASN A 34 -5.26 0.69 -8.11
CA ASN A 34 -4.16 0.04 -7.39
C ASN A 34 -4.63 -0.66 -6.10
N ALA A 35 -5.69 -0.14 -5.46
CA ALA A 35 -6.31 -0.78 -4.30
C ALA A 35 -6.95 -2.12 -4.66
N GLN A 36 -7.65 -2.21 -5.80
CA GLN A 36 -8.22 -3.47 -6.29
C GLN A 36 -7.13 -4.47 -6.64
N VAL A 37 -6.07 -4.06 -7.33
CA VAL A 37 -4.94 -4.94 -7.64
C VAL A 37 -4.25 -5.44 -6.35
N GLY A 38 -4.02 -4.55 -5.39
CA GLY A 38 -3.43 -4.91 -4.10
C GLY A 38 -4.28 -5.90 -3.30
N ALA A 39 -5.60 -5.70 -3.29
CA ALA A 39 -6.54 -6.62 -2.65
C ALA A 39 -6.57 -8.00 -3.34
N LEU A 40 -6.48 -8.05 -4.68
CA LEU A 40 -6.40 -9.30 -5.43
C LEU A 40 -5.12 -10.06 -5.11
N VAL A 41 -3.97 -9.39 -5.12
CA VAL A 41 -2.68 -10.01 -4.79
C VAL A 41 -2.70 -10.59 -3.38
N GLU A 42 -3.25 -9.88 -2.39
CA GLU A 42 -3.38 -10.43 -1.03
C GLU A 42 -4.36 -11.61 -0.96
N ALA A 43 -5.47 -11.56 -1.71
CA ALA A 43 -6.42 -12.66 -1.78
C ALA A 43 -5.81 -13.93 -2.38
N LEU A 44 -4.93 -13.79 -3.38
CA LEU A 44 -4.17 -14.91 -3.96
C LEU A 44 -3.21 -15.52 -2.92
N ARG A 45 -2.54 -14.70 -2.10
CA ARG A 45 -1.67 -15.16 -1.00
C ARG A 45 -2.43 -15.99 0.02
N LEU A 46 -3.59 -15.48 0.45
CA LEU A 46 -4.44 -16.14 1.45
C LEU A 46 -5.08 -17.44 0.93
N ALA A 47 -5.35 -17.50 -0.37
CA ALA A 47 -5.89 -18.69 -1.02
C ALA A 47 -4.81 -19.70 -1.46
N ALA A 48 -3.52 -19.34 -1.34
CA ALA A 48 -2.42 -20.20 -1.74
C ALA A 48 -2.48 -21.52 -0.96
N PRO A 49 -2.47 -22.69 -1.63
CA PRO A 49 -2.48 -23.97 -0.96
C PRO A 49 -1.30 -24.10 0.00
N GLN A 50 -1.58 -24.47 1.24
CA GLN A 50 -0.54 -24.85 2.20
C GLN A 50 -0.21 -26.32 1.93
N THR A 51 0.71 -26.56 1.00
CA THR A 51 1.11 -27.92 0.60
C THR A 51 1.78 -28.68 1.73
N GLY A 52 2.31 -27.97 2.74
CA GLY A 52 2.99 -28.57 3.90
C GLY A 52 4.18 -29.43 3.52
N THR A 53 4.63 -29.36 2.26
CA THR A 53 5.69 -30.18 1.70
C THR A 53 6.90 -29.28 1.49
N GLU A 54 8.01 -29.62 2.14
CA GLU A 54 9.28 -28.97 1.84
C GLU A 54 9.65 -29.29 0.39
N ASN A 55 9.90 -28.27 -0.44
CA ASN A 55 10.24 -28.38 -1.87
C ASN A 55 9.08 -28.85 -2.79
N ASP A 56 7.88 -28.32 -2.63
CA ASP A 56 6.76 -28.52 -3.58
C ASP A 56 6.98 -27.91 -4.98
N GLY A 57 8.14 -27.28 -5.21
CA GLY A 57 8.52 -26.65 -6.47
C GLY A 57 7.85 -25.31 -6.72
N LEU A 58 7.21 -24.72 -5.70
CA LEU A 58 6.57 -23.41 -5.76
C LEU A 58 7.29 -22.44 -4.82
N TYR A 59 7.28 -21.17 -5.20
CA TYR A 59 8.06 -20.13 -4.53
C TYR A 59 7.17 -19.00 -4.03
N SER A 60 7.56 -18.40 -2.92
CA SER A 60 6.93 -17.37 -2.12
C SER A 60 5.61 -17.80 -1.49
N GLU A 61 5.08 -16.92 -0.65
CA GLU A 61 3.74 -17.05 -0.06
C GLU A 61 2.60 -17.15 -1.10
N TRP A 62 2.89 -16.83 -2.37
CA TRP A 62 1.95 -16.88 -3.48
C TRP A 62 2.03 -18.16 -4.32
N GLN A 63 2.96 -19.07 -4.01
CA GLN A 63 3.06 -20.38 -4.65
C GLN A 63 3.30 -20.28 -6.17
N ILE A 64 4.33 -19.55 -6.57
CA ILE A 64 4.69 -19.25 -7.96
C ILE A 64 5.55 -20.36 -8.54
N LYS A 65 5.24 -20.78 -9.76
CA LYS A 65 6.11 -21.69 -10.52
C LYS A 65 7.43 -21.02 -10.92
N PRO A 66 8.58 -21.69 -10.77
CA PRO A 66 9.89 -21.10 -11.01
C PRO A 66 10.07 -20.54 -12.43
N GLU A 67 9.46 -21.17 -13.45
CA GLU A 67 9.54 -20.74 -14.84
C GLU A 67 8.91 -19.36 -15.10
N ASN A 68 7.98 -18.91 -14.26
CA ASN A 68 7.34 -17.60 -14.39
C ASN A 68 8.23 -16.47 -13.86
N ILE A 69 9.05 -16.75 -12.85
CA ILE A 69 9.76 -15.76 -12.06
C ILE A 69 10.72 -14.91 -12.91
N PRO A 70 11.63 -15.49 -13.74
CA PRO A 70 12.53 -14.69 -14.57
C PRO A 70 11.79 -13.78 -15.55
N ARG A 71 10.72 -14.29 -16.18
CA ARG A 71 9.95 -13.53 -17.18
C ARG A 71 9.21 -12.36 -16.53
N TRP A 72 8.49 -12.61 -15.44
CA TRP A 72 7.71 -11.58 -14.75
C TRP A 72 8.58 -10.51 -14.11
N SER A 73 9.68 -10.91 -13.45
CA SER A 73 10.65 -9.95 -12.91
C SER A 73 11.27 -9.08 -14.01
N LYS A 74 11.66 -9.67 -15.15
CA LYS A 74 12.22 -8.88 -16.26
C LYS A 74 11.23 -7.84 -16.78
N GLN A 75 9.96 -8.22 -16.92
CA GLN A 75 8.89 -7.33 -17.36
C GLN A 75 8.63 -6.21 -16.36
N CYS A 76 8.55 -6.51 -15.07
CA CYS A 76 8.06 -5.58 -14.06
C CYS A 76 9.14 -4.69 -13.43
N ILE A 77 10.37 -5.21 -13.30
CA ILE A 77 11.48 -4.51 -12.63
C ILE A 77 12.75 -4.43 -13.50
N GLY A 78 12.66 -4.79 -14.77
CA GLY A 78 13.76 -4.63 -15.74
C GLY A 78 14.90 -5.63 -15.63
N ARG A 79 14.85 -6.60 -14.70
CA ARG A 79 15.85 -7.67 -14.53
C ARG A 79 15.23 -9.01 -14.19
N GLN A 80 15.88 -10.10 -14.60
CA GLN A 80 15.45 -11.45 -14.23
C GLN A 80 15.88 -11.76 -12.78
N LEU A 81 14.96 -12.33 -12.00
CA LEU A 81 15.24 -12.94 -10.70
C LEU A 81 15.34 -14.45 -10.86
N SER A 82 16.21 -15.07 -10.04
CA SER A 82 16.12 -16.50 -9.80
C SER A 82 14.93 -16.80 -8.87
N PRO A 83 14.43 -18.05 -8.84
CA PRO A 83 13.41 -18.44 -7.88
C PRO A 83 13.83 -18.20 -6.42
N ALA A 84 15.11 -18.42 -6.09
CA ALA A 84 15.64 -18.16 -4.75
C ALA A 84 15.64 -16.66 -4.40
N ASP A 85 16.02 -15.78 -5.33
CA ASP A 85 15.98 -14.33 -5.10
C ASP A 85 14.54 -13.81 -4.95
N PHE A 86 13.61 -14.43 -5.66
CA PHE A 86 12.19 -14.12 -5.58
C PHE A 86 11.58 -14.58 -4.24
N GLU A 87 11.92 -15.78 -3.77
CA GLU A 87 11.55 -16.30 -2.44
C GLU A 87 12.09 -15.42 -1.32
N ALA A 88 13.37 -15.06 -1.41
CA ALA A 88 14.08 -14.32 -0.37
C ALA A 88 13.51 -12.90 -0.14
N SER A 89 12.70 -12.38 -1.07
CA SER A 89 12.13 -11.03 -0.98
C SER A 89 10.61 -11.04 -1.21
N PRO A 90 9.80 -11.31 -0.17
CA PRO A 90 8.33 -11.21 -0.24
C PRO A 90 7.84 -9.84 -0.72
N VAL A 91 8.58 -8.76 -0.44
CA VAL A 91 8.27 -7.41 -0.92
C VAL A 91 8.44 -7.30 -2.43
N THR A 92 9.55 -7.80 -2.98
CA THR A 92 9.80 -7.80 -4.43
C THR A 92 8.85 -8.74 -5.15
N ALA A 93 8.60 -9.92 -4.58
CA ALA A 93 7.59 -10.84 -5.05
C ALA A 93 6.24 -10.12 -5.15
N ARG A 94 5.76 -9.49 -4.08
CA ARG A 94 4.52 -8.73 -4.09
C ARG A 94 4.49 -7.62 -5.13
N ALA A 95 5.58 -6.86 -5.32
CA ALA A 95 5.65 -5.79 -6.31
C ALA A 95 5.53 -6.32 -7.74
N ILE A 96 6.24 -7.41 -8.06
CA ILE A 96 6.13 -8.10 -9.35
C ILE A 96 4.70 -8.61 -9.55
N LEU A 97 4.09 -9.20 -8.52
CA LEU A 97 2.73 -9.71 -8.59
C LEU A 97 1.68 -8.60 -8.74
N VAL A 98 1.86 -7.44 -8.11
CA VAL A 98 0.99 -6.27 -8.36
C VAL A 98 1.11 -5.79 -9.80
N CYS A 99 2.32 -5.75 -10.36
CA CYS A 99 2.52 -5.41 -11.77
C CYS A 99 1.82 -6.41 -12.70
N VAL A 100 2.10 -7.71 -12.55
CA VAL A 100 1.48 -8.77 -13.38
C VAL A 100 -0.04 -8.80 -13.23
N MET A 101 -0.53 -8.80 -11.99
CA MET A 101 -1.97 -8.89 -11.73
C MET A 101 -2.72 -7.59 -12.06
N GLY A 102 -2.02 -6.46 -12.18
CA GLY A 102 -2.61 -5.22 -12.68
C GLY A 102 -3.09 -5.37 -14.12
N ASP A 103 -2.23 -5.90 -14.99
CA ASP A 103 -2.57 -6.16 -16.39
C ASP A 103 -3.66 -7.22 -16.51
N ILE A 104 -3.51 -8.34 -15.79
CA ILE A 104 -4.50 -9.44 -15.80
C ILE A 104 -5.86 -8.98 -15.30
N LEU A 105 -5.92 -8.27 -14.16
CA LEU A 105 -7.20 -7.82 -13.61
C LEU A 105 -7.86 -6.82 -14.54
N LYS A 106 -7.11 -5.90 -15.15
CA LYS A 106 -7.63 -4.95 -16.15
C LYS A 106 -8.24 -5.66 -17.36
N GLU A 107 -7.55 -6.65 -17.91
CA GLU A 107 -8.04 -7.46 -19.02
C GLU A 107 -9.32 -8.22 -18.63
N GLN A 108 -9.31 -8.88 -17.47
CA GLN A 108 -10.45 -9.66 -17.01
C GLN A 108 -11.65 -8.81 -16.60
N TYR A 109 -11.44 -7.55 -16.21
CA TYR A 109 -12.50 -6.57 -15.98
C TYR A 109 -13.26 -6.27 -17.27
N SER A 110 -12.53 -6.07 -18.37
CA SER A 110 -13.16 -5.88 -19.69
C SER A 110 -13.86 -7.15 -20.15
N ALA A 111 -13.22 -8.32 -19.99
CA ALA A 111 -13.78 -9.60 -20.42
C ALA A 111 -15.02 -10.03 -19.61
N SER A 112 -15.19 -9.52 -18.39
CA SER A 112 -16.34 -9.80 -17.53
C SER A 112 -17.52 -8.84 -17.72
N GLY A 113 -17.46 -7.92 -18.69
CA GLY A 113 -18.46 -6.88 -18.84
C GLY A 113 -18.44 -5.87 -17.68
N ASN A 114 -17.26 -5.59 -17.14
CA ASN A 114 -17.02 -4.73 -15.98
C ASN A 114 -17.57 -5.26 -14.64
N ASN A 115 -17.80 -6.57 -14.54
CA ASN A 115 -18.18 -7.21 -13.28
C ASN A 115 -16.91 -7.55 -12.46
N GLU A 116 -16.69 -6.81 -11.37
CA GLU A 116 -15.51 -6.95 -10.49
C GLU A 116 -15.39 -8.36 -9.90
N SER A 117 -16.48 -8.93 -9.39
CA SER A 117 -16.46 -10.27 -8.78
C SER A 117 -16.07 -11.34 -9.80
N VAL A 118 -16.64 -11.26 -11.00
CA VAL A 118 -16.31 -12.18 -12.09
C VAL A 118 -14.87 -11.95 -12.57
N ALA A 119 -14.41 -10.69 -12.66
CA ALA A 119 -13.04 -10.36 -13.03
C ALA A 119 -12.00 -10.94 -12.05
N VAL A 120 -12.28 -10.86 -10.75
CA VAL A 120 -11.45 -11.45 -9.68
C VAL A 120 -11.39 -12.97 -9.81
N GLN A 121 -12.53 -13.63 -9.99
CA GLN A 121 -12.57 -15.08 -10.17
C GLN A 121 -11.84 -15.52 -11.45
N ARG A 122 -11.99 -14.78 -12.55
CA ARG A 122 -11.29 -15.01 -13.81
C ARG A 122 -9.78 -14.82 -13.67
N ALA A 123 -9.35 -13.78 -12.97
CA ALA A 123 -7.94 -13.54 -12.67
C ALA A 123 -7.35 -14.66 -11.80
N ALA A 124 -8.12 -15.17 -10.82
CA ALA A 124 -7.74 -16.33 -10.02
C ALA A 124 -7.68 -17.63 -10.83
N ALA A 125 -8.58 -17.81 -11.81
CA ALA A 125 -8.53 -18.98 -12.70
C ALA A 125 -7.29 -18.94 -13.60
N TRP A 126 -6.96 -17.76 -14.14
CA TRP A 126 -5.73 -17.53 -14.89
C TRP A 126 -4.50 -17.80 -14.02
N TRP A 127 -4.52 -17.34 -12.77
CA TRP A 127 -3.44 -17.61 -11.82
C TRP A 127 -3.19 -19.11 -11.62
N MET A 128 -4.26 -19.86 -11.37
CA MET A 128 -4.17 -21.30 -11.08
C MET A 128 -3.84 -22.15 -12.32
N THR A 129 -4.38 -21.78 -13.48
CA THR A 129 -4.41 -22.69 -14.65
C THR A 129 -3.83 -22.10 -15.92
N GLY A 130 -3.56 -20.79 -15.97
CA GLY A 130 -3.26 -20.04 -17.18
C GLY A 130 -4.50 -19.69 -18.03
N ASP A 131 -5.70 -20.16 -17.67
CA ASP A 131 -6.94 -19.96 -18.42
C ASP A 131 -8.03 -19.29 -17.56
N ALA A 132 -8.30 -18.02 -17.84
CA ALA A 132 -9.29 -17.22 -17.14
C ALA A 132 -10.73 -17.72 -17.32
N SER A 133 -11.02 -18.43 -18.42
CA SER A 133 -12.38 -18.89 -18.74
C SER A 133 -12.86 -20.04 -17.84
N ARG A 134 -11.93 -20.74 -17.17
CA ARG A 134 -12.23 -21.89 -16.31
C ARG A 134 -12.72 -21.54 -14.92
N TYR A 135 -12.96 -20.26 -14.64
CA TYR A 135 -13.23 -19.77 -13.29
C TYR A 135 -14.42 -20.39 -12.57
N SER A 136 -15.41 -20.89 -13.31
CA SER A 136 -16.60 -21.56 -12.77
C SER A 136 -16.59 -23.07 -12.97
N SER A 137 -15.55 -23.62 -13.60
CA SER A 137 -15.44 -25.05 -13.90
C SER A 137 -14.68 -25.79 -12.81
N ALA A 138 -15.06 -27.05 -12.54
CA ALA A 138 -14.25 -27.92 -11.69
C ALA A 138 -12.91 -28.27 -12.38
N PRO A 139 -11.80 -28.41 -11.63
CA PRO A 139 -11.67 -28.25 -10.17
C PRO A 139 -11.40 -26.80 -9.72
N THR A 140 -11.36 -25.85 -10.64
CA THR A 140 -10.93 -24.45 -10.43
C THR A 140 -11.91 -23.62 -9.61
N ASN A 141 -13.21 -23.89 -9.71
CA ASN A 141 -14.28 -23.10 -9.08
C ASN A 141 -14.13 -22.92 -7.55
N SER A 142 -13.65 -23.94 -6.83
CA SER A 142 -13.43 -23.86 -5.39
C SER A 142 -12.33 -22.86 -5.06
N TYR A 143 -11.21 -22.92 -5.77
CA TYR A 143 -10.10 -22.00 -5.60
C TYR A 143 -10.50 -20.55 -5.93
N THR A 144 -11.17 -20.32 -7.06
CA THR A 144 -11.59 -18.97 -7.48
C THR A 144 -12.64 -18.37 -6.55
N GLN A 145 -13.53 -19.19 -5.98
CA GLN A 145 -14.47 -18.74 -4.96
C GLN A 145 -13.75 -18.33 -3.66
N ASN A 146 -12.74 -19.09 -3.24
CA ASN A 146 -11.94 -18.74 -2.07
C ASN A 146 -11.19 -17.41 -2.26
N VAL A 147 -10.57 -17.20 -3.43
CA VAL A 147 -9.93 -15.92 -3.78
C VAL A 147 -10.94 -14.78 -3.76
N LEU A 148 -12.13 -14.96 -4.35
CA LEU A 148 -13.18 -13.93 -4.30
C LEU A 148 -13.60 -13.59 -2.86
N ASN A 149 -13.73 -14.60 -2.00
CA ASN A 149 -14.10 -14.40 -0.60
C ASN A 149 -13.04 -13.56 0.15
N PHE A 150 -11.74 -13.89 0.00
CA PHE A 150 -10.67 -13.10 0.59
C PHE A 150 -10.60 -11.69 0.01
N TYR A 151 -10.75 -11.55 -1.31
CA TYR A 151 -10.80 -10.26 -1.97
C TYR A 151 -11.88 -9.36 -1.39
N GLN A 152 -13.11 -9.87 -1.25
CA GLN A 152 -14.22 -9.12 -0.66
C GLN A 152 -13.95 -8.75 0.80
N GLN A 153 -13.27 -9.60 1.58
CA GLN A 153 -12.86 -9.25 2.93
C GLN A 153 -11.89 -8.07 2.92
N GLN A 154 -10.86 -8.10 2.06
CA GLN A 154 -9.92 -6.98 1.90
C GLN A 154 -10.63 -5.68 1.47
N ARG A 155 -11.68 -5.78 0.65
CA ARG A 155 -12.47 -4.63 0.16
C ARG A 155 -13.46 -4.08 1.20
N ARG A 156 -13.87 -4.89 2.18
CA ARG A 156 -14.81 -4.50 3.26
C ARG A 156 -14.12 -3.83 4.42
N THR A 157 -12.84 -4.11 4.64
CA THR A 157 -12.01 -3.34 5.56
C THR A 157 -11.75 -1.97 4.93
N PRO A 158 -12.19 -0.85 5.51
CA PRO A 158 -11.99 0.46 4.89
C PRO A 158 -10.49 0.75 4.81
N GLN A 159 -9.92 0.65 3.61
CA GLN A 159 -8.78 1.50 3.27
C GLN A 159 -9.31 2.93 3.32
N THR A 160 -8.95 3.69 4.36
CA THR A 160 -9.09 5.14 4.36
C THR A 160 -8.29 5.71 3.20
N GLN A 161 -9.03 6.00 2.13
CA GLN A 161 -8.82 6.99 1.08
C GLN A 161 -7.42 7.63 1.06
N GLN A 162 -6.63 7.23 0.06
CA GLN A 162 -5.68 8.12 -0.58
C GLN A 162 -6.45 9.36 -1.09
N PRO A 163 -6.11 10.59 -0.67
CA PRO A 163 -6.78 11.78 -1.18
C PRO A 163 -6.59 11.90 -2.69
N ALA A 164 -7.70 12.22 -3.37
CA ALA A 164 -7.72 12.66 -4.75
C ALA A 164 -6.73 13.82 -4.99
N THR A 165 -6.17 13.83 -6.19
CA THR A 165 -5.37 14.93 -6.75
C THR A 165 -5.87 16.31 -6.32
N PRO A 166 -5.04 17.15 -5.66
CA PRO A 166 -5.27 18.58 -5.58
C PRO A 166 -4.70 19.30 -6.82
N PRO A 167 -5.32 20.42 -7.23
CA PRO A 167 -5.05 21.10 -8.49
C PRO A 167 -3.67 21.75 -8.53
N GLN A 168 -3.11 21.81 -9.73
CA GLN A 168 -1.90 22.53 -10.10
C GLN A 168 -1.91 23.98 -9.56
N PRO A 169 -0.91 24.41 -8.77
CA PRO A 169 -0.77 25.80 -8.37
C PRO A 169 0.00 26.60 -9.43
N THR A 170 -0.61 27.71 -9.86
CA THR A 170 0.02 28.84 -10.54
C THR A 170 1.24 29.35 -9.75
N GLU A 171 2.34 29.57 -10.46
CA GLU A 171 3.55 30.24 -9.98
C GLU A 171 3.26 31.62 -9.37
N THR A 172 3.85 31.93 -8.22
CA THR A 172 4.37 33.27 -7.92
C THR A 172 5.56 33.16 -6.96
N GLN A 173 6.63 33.83 -7.36
CA GLN A 173 7.96 33.98 -6.76
C GLN A 173 7.89 34.72 -5.41
N ALA A 174 8.60 34.22 -4.38
CA ALA A 174 9.89 34.70 -3.86
C ALA A 174 9.80 35.89 -2.89
N GLU A 175 10.29 35.70 -1.65
CA GLU A 175 11.21 36.64 -0.99
C GLU A 175 11.92 35.96 0.22
N ALA A 176 13.16 36.35 0.49
CA ALA A 176 14.12 35.64 1.34
C ALA A 176 14.59 36.45 2.57
N LYS A 177 14.99 35.69 3.62
CA LYS A 177 15.96 35.95 4.73
C LYS A 177 15.50 36.79 5.96
N PRO A 178 16.20 36.69 7.13
CA PRO A 178 17.23 35.74 7.60
C PRO A 178 17.06 35.12 9.02
N ALA A 179 17.89 34.09 9.26
CA ALA A 179 18.30 33.35 10.47
C ALA A 179 18.05 33.88 11.91
N THR A 180 17.82 32.95 12.84
CA THR A 180 18.49 32.96 14.16
C THR A 180 18.61 31.56 14.77
N THR A 181 19.84 31.22 15.15
CA THR A 181 20.26 30.08 15.98
C THR A 181 19.74 30.23 17.41
N GLN A 182 19.12 29.19 17.99
CA GLN A 182 19.14 28.98 19.44
C GLN A 182 19.24 27.49 19.79
N THR A 183 20.42 27.14 20.29
CA THR A 183 20.72 26.01 21.15
C THR A 183 20.00 26.20 22.49
N GLN A 184 19.21 25.23 22.95
CA GLN A 184 18.79 25.16 24.35
C GLN A 184 18.90 23.72 24.88
N THR A 185 19.97 23.52 25.63
CA THR A 185 20.12 22.51 26.68
C THR A 185 19.28 22.95 27.89
N THR A 186 18.26 22.16 28.26
CA THR A 186 17.70 22.21 29.62
C THR A 186 17.19 20.83 30.03
N THR A 187 17.91 20.22 30.97
CA THR A 187 17.41 19.23 31.92
C THR A 187 16.17 19.75 32.64
N GLY A 188 15.05 19.05 32.50
CA GLY A 188 13.82 19.31 33.23
C GLY A 188 12.99 18.03 33.32
N ALA A 189 13.03 17.38 34.49
CA ALA A 189 12.06 16.34 34.83
C ALA A 189 10.67 16.98 34.90
N SER A 190 9.77 16.56 34.01
CA SER A 190 8.35 16.86 34.09
C SER A 190 7.55 15.61 33.73
N SER A 191 6.58 15.33 34.58
CA SER A 191 5.70 14.18 34.65
C SER A 191 5.05 13.78 33.31
N THR A 192 5.52 12.66 32.77
CA THR A 192 4.74 11.49 32.31
C THR A 192 3.40 11.76 31.61
N ARG A 193 3.44 12.25 30.36
CA ARG A 193 2.35 12.04 29.37
C ARG A 193 2.74 12.24 27.90
N GLU A 194 3.95 12.71 27.62
CA GLU A 194 4.42 12.93 26.25
C GLU A 194 5.52 11.95 25.86
N ILE A 195 5.54 11.56 24.58
CA ILE A 195 6.60 10.75 23.99
C ILE A 195 7.89 11.55 23.97
N SER A 196 8.93 11.08 24.66
CA SER A 196 10.24 11.73 24.73
C SER A 196 11.11 11.40 23.52
N ASP A 197 12.11 12.25 23.23
CA ASP A 197 13.06 11.98 22.15
C ASP A 197 13.85 10.68 22.36
N VAL A 198 14.13 10.31 23.62
CA VAL A 198 14.74 9.02 23.97
C VAL A 198 13.85 7.84 23.55
N GLN A 199 12.53 7.95 23.73
CA GLN A 199 11.58 6.92 23.28
C GLN A 199 11.52 6.86 21.75
N VAL A 200 11.59 7.99 21.06
CA VAL A 200 11.67 8.01 19.59
C VAL A 200 12.96 7.36 19.11
N ASP A 201 14.10 7.74 19.67
CA ASP A 201 15.41 7.19 19.29
C ASP A 201 15.52 5.69 19.54
N ALA A 202 14.94 5.20 20.64
CA ALA A 202 14.85 3.78 20.93
C ALA A 202 13.99 3.03 19.90
N LEU A 203 12.88 3.62 19.44
CA LEU A 203 12.05 3.04 18.38
C LEU A 203 12.78 3.01 17.05
N VAL A 204 13.44 4.12 16.68
CA VAL A 204 14.24 4.21 15.45
C VAL A 204 15.32 3.14 15.45
N GLU A 205 16.02 2.95 16.57
CA GLU A 205 17.05 1.90 16.69
C GLU A 205 16.45 0.50 16.63
N ALA A 206 15.31 0.27 17.29
CA ALA A 206 14.62 -1.01 17.23
C ALA A 206 14.15 -1.38 15.82
N LEU A 207 13.70 -0.40 15.04
CA LEU A 207 13.34 -0.58 13.63
C LEU A 207 14.57 -0.94 12.79
N ARG A 208 15.73 -0.30 13.04
CA ARG A 208 17.01 -0.62 12.39
C ARG A 208 17.44 -2.06 12.65
N LEU A 209 17.38 -2.48 13.90
CA LEU A 209 17.76 -3.84 14.33
C LEU A 209 16.79 -4.91 13.82
N ALA A 210 15.50 -4.58 13.72
CA ALA A 210 14.47 -5.46 13.18
C ALA A 210 14.40 -5.43 11.65
N ALA A 211 15.07 -4.47 11.00
CA ALA A 211 15.09 -4.34 9.56
C ALA A 211 15.63 -5.65 8.96
N PRO A 212 14.86 -6.31 8.07
CA PRO A 212 15.34 -7.50 7.39
C PRO A 212 16.65 -7.16 6.66
N GLN A 213 17.73 -7.82 7.04
CA GLN A 213 19.00 -7.67 6.35
C GLN A 213 18.91 -8.54 5.10
N THR A 214 18.53 -7.92 3.98
CA THR A 214 18.32 -8.62 2.71
C THR A 214 19.62 -9.11 2.09
N GLY A 215 20.78 -8.63 2.56
CA GLY A 215 22.11 -9.06 2.11
C GLY A 215 22.35 -8.86 0.61
N THR A 216 21.48 -8.12 -0.08
CA THR A 216 21.44 -8.00 -1.53
C THR A 216 21.65 -6.55 -1.94
N GLN A 217 22.58 -6.34 -2.87
CA GLN A 217 22.82 -5.02 -3.44
C GLN A 217 21.60 -4.62 -4.29
N ASN A 218 21.01 -3.45 -4.03
CA ASN A 218 19.87 -2.88 -4.76
C ASN A 218 18.54 -3.66 -4.64
N ASP A 219 18.09 -3.93 -3.40
CA ASP A 219 16.75 -4.44 -3.08
C ASP A 219 15.64 -3.36 -3.19
N GLY A 220 15.98 -2.15 -3.61
CA GLY A 220 15.07 -1.01 -3.71
C GLY A 220 14.67 -0.42 -2.36
N LEU A 221 15.33 -0.86 -1.30
CA LEU A 221 15.21 -0.36 0.06
C LEU A 221 16.52 0.36 0.41
N TYR A 222 16.37 1.49 1.08
CA TYR A 222 17.48 2.41 1.33
C TYR A 222 17.67 2.59 2.83
N SER A 223 18.92 2.79 3.20
CA SER A 223 19.49 2.89 4.53
C SER A 223 19.30 1.63 5.38
N GLU A 224 19.87 1.67 6.58
CA GLU A 224 19.74 0.60 7.58
C GLU A 224 18.29 0.36 8.03
N TRP A 225 17.36 1.26 7.71
CA TRP A 225 15.93 1.15 8.04
C TRP A 225 15.07 0.57 6.91
N GLN A 226 15.67 0.24 5.76
CA GLN A 226 15.00 -0.46 4.66
C GLN A 226 13.77 0.32 4.13
N ILE A 227 13.98 1.59 3.78
CA ILE A 227 12.93 2.51 3.33
C ILE A 227 12.75 2.43 1.82
N LYS A 228 11.51 2.39 1.34
CA LYS A 228 11.20 2.46 -0.11
C LYS A 228 11.62 3.81 -0.70
N ALA A 229 12.22 3.79 -1.89
CA ALA A 229 12.60 4.99 -2.64
C ALA A 229 11.52 6.09 -2.66
N ASP A 230 10.27 5.72 -2.95
CA ASP A 230 9.16 6.66 -3.11
C ASP A 230 8.82 7.47 -1.85
N ASN A 231 9.18 6.96 -0.67
CA ASN A 231 8.96 7.67 0.60
C ASN A 231 10.01 8.76 0.84
N ILE A 232 11.22 8.59 0.31
CA ILE A 232 12.40 9.37 0.68
C ILE A 232 12.25 10.86 0.32
N PRO A 233 11.86 11.26 -0.91
CA PRO A 233 11.73 12.68 -1.24
C PRO A 233 10.71 13.39 -0.35
N ARG A 234 9.54 12.77 -0.16
CA ARG A 234 8.46 13.35 0.66
C ARG A 234 8.84 13.47 2.13
N TRP A 235 9.39 12.41 2.72
CA TRP A 235 9.75 12.40 4.15
C TRP A 235 10.90 13.36 4.43
N SER A 236 11.92 13.38 3.58
CA SER A 236 13.02 14.33 3.72
C SER A 236 12.54 15.78 3.57
N LYS A 237 11.69 16.08 2.59
CA LYS A 237 11.12 17.43 2.43
C LYS A 237 10.37 17.89 3.67
N GLN A 238 9.54 17.02 4.23
CA GLN A 238 8.79 17.31 5.45
C GLN A 238 9.71 17.56 6.65
N CYS A 239 10.77 16.77 6.81
CA CYS A 239 11.58 16.74 8.02
C CYS A 239 12.80 17.68 8.00
N THR A 240 13.34 17.98 6.82
CA THR A 240 14.57 18.79 6.66
C THR A 240 14.38 19.98 5.72
N GLY A 241 13.21 20.10 5.08
CA GLY A 241 12.95 21.14 4.08
C GLY A 241 13.55 20.86 2.70
N GLN A 242 14.25 19.73 2.51
CA GLN A 242 14.91 19.34 1.27
C GLN A 242 14.42 17.97 0.77
N GLU A 243 14.10 17.88 -0.53
CA GLU A 243 13.84 16.59 -1.17
C GLU A 243 15.17 15.88 -1.45
N LEU A 244 15.38 14.75 -0.80
CA LEU A 244 16.54 13.90 -1.03
C LEU A 244 16.23 12.84 -2.08
N THR A 245 17.23 12.52 -2.90
CA THR A 245 17.19 11.32 -3.74
C THR A 245 17.54 10.09 -2.89
N PRO A 246 17.12 8.88 -3.30
CA PRO A 246 17.49 7.67 -2.58
C PRO A 246 18.99 7.46 -2.43
N ALA A 247 19.79 7.82 -3.45
CA ALA A 247 21.26 7.73 -3.39
C ALA A 247 21.88 8.69 -2.36
N VAL A 248 21.36 9.92 -2.26
CA VAL A 248 21.82 10.90 -1.25
C VAL A 248 21.40 10.46 0.15
N PHE A 249 20.21 9.88 0.28
CA PHE A 249 19.70 9.35 1.54
C PHE A 249 20.52 8.15 2.03
N GLU A 250 20.85 7.21 1.14
CA GLU A 250 21.72 6.07 1.42
C GLU A 250 23.11 6.49 1.91
N GLY A 251 23.72 7.45 1.19
CA GLY A 251 25.08 7.88 1.46
C GLY A 251 25.25 8.72 2.73
N ASN A 252 24.17 9.04 3.45
CA ASN A 252 24.21 9.90 4.64
C ASN A 252 23.37 9.29 5.78
N PRO A 253 23.93 8.33 6.54
CA PRO A 253 23.20 7.62 7.59
C PRO A 253 22.71 8.54 8.72
N THR A 254 23.43 9.62 9.01
CA THR A 254 23.00 10.63 9.99
C THR A 254 21.72 11.33 9.53
N THR A 255 21.68 11.78 8.28
CA THR A 255 20.49 12.43 7.71
C THR A 255 19.34 11.45 7.58
N ALA A 256 19.61 10.21 7.17
CA ALA A 256 18.62 9.14 7.12
C ALA A 256 17.97 8.93 8.50
N ARG A 257 18.79 8.79 9.55
CA ARG A 257 18.31 8.68 10.94
C ARG A 257 17.45 9.87 11.35
N THR A 258 17.87 11.10 11.04
CA THR A 258 17.10 12.32 11.35
C THR A 258 15.73 12.31 10.70
N VAL A 259 15.64 11.92 9.43
CA VAL A 259 14.35 11.83 8.72
C VAL A 259 13.48 10.72 9.32
N VAL A 260 14.03 9.53 9.60
CA VAL A 260 13.27 8.44 10.23
C VAL A 260 12.77 8.84 11.62
N ALA A 261 13.61 9.45 12.46
CA ALA A 261 13.21 9.91 13.78
C ALA A 261 12.12 10.96 13.74
N CYS A 262 12.19 11.90 12.79
CA CYS A 262 11.14 12.89 12.56
C CYS A 262 9.80 12.21 12.22
N VAL A 263 9.76 11.32 11.23
CA VAL A 263 8.54 10.60 10.84
C VAL A 263 8.01 9.74 11.99
N MET A 264 8.88 8.98 12.65
CA MET A 264 8.48 8.05 13.70
C MET A 264 8.06 8.75 14.99
N ARG A 265 8.48 10.00 15.23
CA ARG A 265 7.98 10.80 16.36
C ARG A 265 6.47 11.01 16.23
N ASP A 266 6.00 11.42 15.05
CA ASP A 266 4.58 11.70 14.83
C ASP A 266 3.77 10.41 14.92
N ILE A 267 4.24 9.34 14.27
CA ILE A 267 3.58 8.02 14.31
C ILE A 267 3.53 7.47 15.73
N LEU A 268 4.63 7.51 16.48
CA LEU A 268 4.66 6.99 17.86
C LEU A 268 3.75 7.81 18.78
N LYS A 269 3.71 9.13 18.64
CA LYS A 269 2.78 10.00 19.39
C LYS A 269 1.33 9.63 19.12
N GLU A 270 0.96 9.53 17.85
CA GLU A 270 -0.40 9.15 17.44
C GLU A 270 -0.78 7.76 18.00
N GLN A 271 0.11 6.78 17.84
CA GLN A 271 -0.16 5.42 18.30
C GLN A 271 -0.13 5.28 19.83
N TYR A 272 0.58 6.16 20.54
CA TYR A 272 0.56 6.20 22.00
C TYR A 272 -0.78 6.66 22.52
N SER A 273 -1.33 7.75 21.96
CA SER A 273 -2.68 8.20 22.27
C SER A 273 -3.74 7.15 21.89
N ALA A 274 -3.62 6.54 20.70
CA ALA A 274 -4.54 5.49 20.24
C ALA A 274 -4.45 4.18 21.03
N SER A 275 -3.41 4.02 21.86
CA SER A 275 -3.19 2.84 22.71
C SER A 275 -3.48 3.12 24.19
N GLU A 276 -4.28 4.13 24.50
CA GLU A 276 -4.59 4.52 25.89
C GLU A 276 -3.32 4.75 26.73
N ASN A 277 -2.29 5.36 26.12
CA ASN A 277 -0.98 5.60 26.73
C ASN A 277 -0.18 4.33 27.05
N ASN A 278 -0.49 3.19 26.41
CA ASN A 278 0.31 1.98 26.49
C ASN A 278 1.47 2.02 25.49
N LEU A 279 2.69 2.31 25.97
CA LEU A 279 3.89 2.44 25.14
C LEU A 279 4.27 1.16 24.42
N SER A 280 4.13 -0.01 25.06
CA SER A 280 4.43 -1.30 24.41
C SER A 280 3.49 -1.57 23.24
N MET A 281 2.20 -1.22 23.38
CA MET A 281 1.24 -1.31 22.28
C MET A 281 1.52 -0.27 21.20
N ALA A 282 1.83 0.96 21.59
CA ALA A 282 2.18 2.04 20.66
C ALA A 282 3.38 1.67 19.77
N VAL A 283 4.43 1.09 20.36
CA VAL A 283 5.61 0.58 19.64
C VAL A 283 5.23 -0.49 18.62
N ARG A 284 4.40 -1.47 19.01
CA ARG A 284 3.96 -2.52 18.09
C ARG A 284 3.09 -1.98 16.95
N ARG A 285 2.21 -1.02 17.24
CA ARG A 285 1.38 -0.35 16.23
C ARG A 285 2.21 0.52 15.29
N ALA A 286 3.18 1.27 15.82
CA ALA A 286 4.12 2.05 15.03
C ALA A 286 4.98 1.16 14.12
N ALA A 287 5.44 0.01 14.62
CA ALA A 287 6.13 -0.99 13.81
C ALA A 287 5.22 -1.63 12.74
N SER A 288 3.94 -1.85 13.05
CA SER A 288 2.96 -2.33 12.08
C SER A 288 2.74 -1.31 10.96
N TRP A 289 2.65 -0.04 11.32
CA TRP A 289 2.59 1.07 10.36
C TRP A 289 3.86 1.13 9.51
N TRP A 290 5.05 0.98 10.11
CA TRP A 290 6.31 0.97 9.39
C TRP A 290 6.35 -0.12 8.31
N MET A 291 5.94 -1.33 8.68
CA MET A 291 5.98 -2.50 7.79
C MET A 291 4.88 -2.49 6.73
N THR A 292 3.67 -2.05 7.10
CA THR A 292 2.46 -2.29 6.29
C THR A 292 1.71 -1.02 5.87
N GLY A 293 2.02 0.13 6.47
CA GLY A 293 1.23 1.35 6.41
C GLY A 293 0.00 1.35 7.32
N ASP A 294 -0.30 0.24 8.01
CA ASP A 294 -1.48 0.09 8.86
C ASP A 294 -1.07 -0.29 10.31
N PRO A 295 -1.34 0.58 11.31
CA PRO A 295 -0.98 0.31 12.69
C PRO A 295 -1.82 -0.80 13.34
N SER A 296 -2.99 -1.13 12.77
CA SER A 296 -3.93 -2.11 13.34
C SER A 296 -3.53 -3.56 13.08
N ARG A 297 -2.64 -3.81 12.11
CA ARG A 297 -2.17 -5.16 11.72
C ARG A 297 -1.11 -5.76 12.64
N TYR A 298 -0.80 -5.12 13.77
CA TYR A 298 0.27 -5.51 14.69
C TYR A 298 0.12 -6.90 15.34
N LYS A 299 -1.01 -7.58 15.14
CA LYS A 299 -1.29 -8.94 15.62
C LYS A 299 -1.49 -9.95 14.48
N SER A 300 -1.28 -9.55 13.23
CA SER A 300 -1.68 -10.35 12.06
C SER A 300 -0.48 -10.96 11.34
N GLY A 301 -0.46 -12.29 11.21
CA GLY A 301 0.51 -13.01 10.39
C GLY A 301 1.97 -12.63 10.67
N SER A 302 2.78 -12.51 9.61
CA SER A 302 4.19 -12.09 9.69
C SER A 302 4.40 -10.69 10.28
N THR A 303 3.38 -9.82 10.26
CA THR A 303 3.41 -8.52 10.94
C THR A 303 3.41 -8.69 12.46
N ALA A 304 2.77 -9.73 13.00
CA ALA A 304 2.83 -10.03 14.43
C ALA A 304 4.28 -10.31 14.87
N ASP A 305 4.99 -11.15 14.13
CA ASP A 305 6.37 -11.53 14.42
C ASP A 305 7.32 -10.34 14.31
N TYR A 306 7.18 -9.56 13.23
CA TYR A 306 7.97 -8.35 13.04
C TYR A 306 7.76 -7.33 14.17
N THR A 307 6.50 -7.01 14.50
CA THR A 307 6.20 -6.03 15.54
C THR A 307 6.62 -6.50 16.92
N GLN A 308 6.58 -7.81 17.18
CA GLN A 308 7.09 -8.39 18.42
C GLN A 308 8.61 -8.28 18.50
N ARG A 309 9.33 -8.51 17.40
CA ARG A 309 10.78 -8.34 17.31
C ARG A 309 11.20 -6.89 17.56
N VAL A 310 10.50 -5.92 16.93
CA VAL A 310 10.72 -4.49 17.20
C VAL A 310 10.50 -4.16 18.67
N LEU A 311 9.42 -4.67 19.28
CA LEU A 311 9.17 -4.45 20.71
C LEU A 311 10.28 -5.05 21.60
N SER A 312 10.86 -6.20 21.22
CA SER A 312 12.00 -6.78 21.95
C SER A 312 13.21 -5.84 21.93
N PHE A 313 13.64 -5.42 20.73
CA PHE A 313 14.78 -4.50 20.59
C PHE A 313 14.54 -3.15 21.27
N TYR A 314 13.30 -2.65 21.23
CA TYR A 314 12.93 -1.43 21.93
C TYR A 314 13.15 -1.54 23.45
N ARG A 315 12.71 -2.66 24.06
CA ARG A 315 12.90 -2.93 25.49
C ARG A 315 14.37 -3.15 25.84
N GLU A 316 15.11 -3.86 25.01
CA GLU A 316 16.55 -4.08 25.19
C GLU A 316 17.33 -2.76 25.15
N SER A 317 16.95 -1.83 24.27
CA SER A 317 17.56 -0.51 24.19
C SER A 317 17.33 0.27 25.49
N PHE A 318 16.12 0.22 26.05
CA PHE A 318 15.83 0.83 27.37
C PHE A 318 16.67 0.23 28.50
N LEU A 319 16.87 -1.09 28.54
CA LEU A 319 17.67 -1.75 29.57
C LEU A 319 19.17 -1.47 29.44
N LYS A 320 19.69 -1.28 28.21
CA LYS A 320 21.09 -0.92 27.97
C LYS A 320 21.42 0.52 28.36
N PHE A 321 20.47 1.44 28.20
CA PHE A 321 20.68 2.86 28.54
C PHE A 321 20.26 3.23 29.97
N PHE A 322 19.42 2.41 30.62
CA PHE A 322 18.96 2.64 32.00
C PHE A 322 18.91 1.33 32.82
N PRO A 323 20.06 0.73 33.17
CA PRO A 323 20.11 -0.55 33.89
C PRO A 323 19.64 -0.50 35.36
N HIS A 324 19.23 0.67 35.87
CA HIS A 324 18.97 0.92 37.30
C HIS A 324 17.64 1.64 37.60
N LEU A 325 16.67 1.57 36.68
CA LEU A 325 15.28 1.94 36.94
C LEU A 325 14.44 0.70 37.29
#